data_AF-A0A6G4ZV71-F1
#
_entry.id   AF-A0A6G4ZV71-F1
#
_cell.length_a   1.000
_cell.length_b   1.000
_cell.length_c   1.000
_cell.angle_alpha   90.00
_cell.angle_beta   90.00
_cell.angle_gamma   90.00
#
_symmetry.space_group_name_H-M   'P 1'
#
loop_
_entity.id
_entity.type
_entity.pdbx_description
1 polymer ?
#
loop_
_entity_poly.entity_id
_entity_poly.type
_entity_poly.pdbx_seq_one_letter_code
_entity_poly.pdbx_strand_id
1 'polypeptide(L)'
;SSVHVQVVAHVAGDDLGLSAHVGVLGQILLTDAFLGNMFTTFGTDVLNHHNEDPDVRNDPMIWVFPRITKCSFHLYGSSGDVMKHDALCLLAQNIINEKIYIFLWFWWVILATLTGIELVYRLATIVLPKLREMILRYRARMADRRMLEMVTKRVCISDWFLLDLLCKNMNPVHYRTFINELAKSLEDEYGKRLLAGVDTSNTSTV
;
A
#
# COMPACT_ATOMS: atom_id res chain seq x y z
N SER A 1 22.89 14.60 10.00
CA SER A 1 21.66 14.14 10.66
C SER A 1 20.46 13.97 9.73
N SER A 2 20.11 14.92 8.85
CA SER A 2 18.92 14.79 7.96
C SER A 2 18.95 13.57 7.04
N VAL A 3 20.09 13.27 6.42
CA VAL A 3 20.22 12.11 5.51
C VAL A 3 20.01 10.80 6.27
N HIS A 4 20.57 10.66 7.48
CA HIS A 4 20.40 9.46 8.30
C HIS A 4 18.95 9.27 8.77
N VAL A 5 18.25 10.35 9.15
CA VAL A 5 16.84 10.31 9.52
C VAL A 5 15.95 9.95 8.32
N GLN A 6 16.27 10.45 7.12
CA GLN A 6 15.53 10.12 5.91
C GLN A 6 15.82 8.71 5.39
N VAL A 7 17.04 8.19 5.55
CA VAL A 7 17.38 6.80 5.23
C VAL A 7 16.59 5.86 6.12
N VAL A 8 16.57 6.14 7.43
CA VAL A 8 15.76 5.39 8.39
C VAL A 8 14.27 5.53 8.09
N ALA A 9 13.77 6.73 7.75
CA ALA A 9 12.36 6.93 7.41
C ALA A 9 11.93 6.25 6.10
N HIS A 10 12.82 6.14 5.12
CA HIS A 10 12.50 5.52 3.84
C HIS A 10 12.66 3.99 3.88
N VAL A 11 13.68 3.45 4.56
CA VAL A 11 13.79 2.01 4.87
C VAL A 11 12.64 1.57 5.77
N ALA A 12 12.32 2.34 6.81
CA ALA A 12 11.09 2.14 7.58
C ALA A 12 9.86 2.26 6.69
N GLY A 13 9.86 3.14 5.68
CA GLY A 13 8.82 3.26 4.66
C GLY A 13 8.70 2.05 3.72
N ASP A 14 9.77 1.27 3.54
CA ASP A 14 9.77 0.05 2.73
C ASP A 14 9.13 -1.10 3.52
N ASP A 15 9.48 -1.23 4.79
CA ASP A 15 8.77 -2.10 5.75
C ASP A 15 7.32 -1.62 5.96
N LEU A 16 7.09 -0.31 5.98
CA LEU A 16 5.76 0.31 6.13
C LEU A 16 4.88 0.05 4.91
N GLY A 17 5.41 0.03 3.69
CA GLY A 17 4.62 -0.19 2.49
C GLY A 17 4.05 -1.61 2.39
N LEU A 18 4.89 -2.63 2.66
CA LEU A 18 4.45 -4.02 2.69
C LEU A 18 3.52 -4.27 3.89
N SER A 19 3.87 -3.76 5.09
CA SER A 19 3.02 -3.91 6.27
C SER A 19 1.71 -3.15 6.16
N ALA A 20 1.67 -1.99 5.49
CA ALA A 20 0.44 -1.26 5.20
C ALA A 20 -0.44 -2.03 4.22
N HIS A 21 0.12 -2.63 3.17
CA HIS A 21 -0.67 -3.45 2.25
C HIS A 21 -1.24 -4.69 2.94
N VAL A 22 -0.42 -5.39 3.75
CA VAL A 22 -0.88 -6.52 4.58
C VAL A 22 -1.93 -6.07 5.60
N GLY A 23 -1.76 -4.90 6.22
CA GLY A 23 -2.73 -4.31 7.15
C GLY A 23 -4.07 -4.00 6.50
N VAL A 24 -4.05 -3.38 5.31
CA VAL A 24 -5.26 -3.10 4.52
C VAL A 24 -5.95 -4.39 4.09
N LEU A 25 -5.22 -5.39 3.59
CA LEU A 25 -5.79 -6.70 3.26
C LEU A 25 -6.38 -7.39 4.48
N GLY A 26 -5.69 -7.36 5.62
CA GLY A 26 -6.19 -7.89 6.88
C GLY A 26 -7.47 -7.20 7.35
N GLN A 27 -7.55 -5.88 7.21
CA GLN A 27 -8.74 -5.11 7.55
C GLN A 27 -9.92 -5.44 6.61
N ILE A 28 -9.66 -5.64 5.32
CA ILE A 28 -10.67 -6.07 4.35
C ILE A 28 -11.17 -7.47 4.71
N LEU A 29 -10.28 -8.43 4.97
CA LEU A 29 -10.64 -9.81 5.31
C LEU A 29 -11.38 -9.92 6.65
N LEU A 30 -10.95 -9.15 7.67
CA LEU A 30 -11.65 -9.09 8.96
C LEU A 30 -13.07 -8.53 8.79
N THR A 31 -13.19 -7.46 7.99
CA THR A 31 -14.50 -6.84 7.70
C THR A 31 -15.38 -7.81 6.93
N ASP A 32 -14.84 -8.49 5.91
CA ASP A 32 -15.57 -9.49 5.15
C ASP A 32 -16.02 -10.68 6.02
N ALA A 33 -15.16 -11.17 6.91
CA ALA A 33 -15.50 -12.22 7.87
C ALA A 33 -16.57 -11.76 8.88
N PHE A 34 -16.53 -10.51 9.36
CA PHE A 34 -17.56 -9.95 10.26
C PHE A 34 -18.93 -9.83 9.57
N LEU A 35 -18.95 -9.57 8.26
CA LEU A 35 -20.17 -9.42 7.46
C LEU A 35 -20.62 -10.72 6.78
N GLY A 36 -19.96 -11.85 7.06
CA GLY A 36 -20.34 -13.16 6.54
C GLY A 36 -19.96 -13.42 5.08
N ASN A 37 -18.79 -12.93 4.63
CA ASN A 37 -18.25 -13.01 3.27
C ASN A 37 -19.11 -12.34 2.18
N MET A 38 -19.97 -11.41 2.58
CA MET A 38 -20.84 -10.68 1.66
C MET A 38 -20.27 -9.29 1.30
N PHE A 39 -19.16 -8.87 1.92
CA PHE A 39 -18.62 -7.52 1.78
C PHE A 39 -17.85 -7.34 0.46
N THR A 40 -17.16 -8.36 -0.04
CA THR A 40 -16.45 -8.29 -1.33
C THR A 40 -17.39 -8.09 -2.52
N THR A 41 -18.56 -8.72 -2.49
CA THR A 41 -19.57 -8.67 -3.57
C THR A 41 -20.43 -7.40 -3.50
N PHE A 42 -20.46 -6.77 -2.32
CA PHE A 42 -21.32 -5.64 -2.02
C PHE A 42 -21.08 -4.43 -2.93
N GLY A 43 -19.84 -3.99 -3.12
CA GLY A 43 -19.60 -2.80 -3.94
C GLY A 43 -19.76 -3.04 -5.44
N THR A 44 -19.49 -4.24 -5.95
CA THR A 44 -19.81 -4.58 -7.35
C THR A 44 -21.32 -4.57 -7.58
N ASP A 45 -22.11 -5.04 -6.60
CA ASP A 45 -23.57 -5.01 -6.67
C ASP A 45 -24.12 -3.59 -6.52
N VAL A 46 -23.47 -2.72 -5.73
CA VAL A 46 -23.82 -1.28 -5.65
C VAL A 46 -23.59 -0.55 -6.97
N LEU A 47 -22.50 -0.82 -7.68
CA LEU A 47 -22.25 -0.21 -8.98
C LEU A 47 -23.21 -0.72 -10.07
N ASN A 48 -23.52 -2.02 -10.08
CA ASN A 48 -24.37 -2.62 -11.11
C ASN A 48 -25.86 -2.29 -10.94
N HIS A 49 -26.34 -2.19 -9.69
CA HIS A 49 -27.76 -1.94 -9.39
C HIS A 49 -28.01 -0.51 -8.89
N HIS A 50 -27.12 0.44 -9.23
CA HIS A 50 -27.26 1.86 -8.84
C HIS A 50 -28.57 2.49 -9.35
N ASN A 51 -29.15 1.96 -10.43
CA ASN A 51 -30.38 2.47 -11.06
C ASN A 51 -31.65 1.69 -10.66
N GLU A 52 -31.54 0.69 -9.78
CA GLU A 52 -32.69 -0.11 -9.35
C GLU A 52 -33.27 0.41 -8.03
N ASP A 53 -34.59 0.34 -7.90
CA ASP A 53 -35.30 0.80 -6.71
C ASP A 53 -34.81 0.05 -5.45
N PRO A 54 -34.50 0.78 -4.36
CA PRO A 54 -33.92 0.21 -3.14
C PRO A 54 -34.83 -0.78 -2.40
N ASP A 55 -36.12 -0.86 -2.77
CA ASP A 55 -37.09 -1.82 -2.23
C ASP A 55 -37.11 -3.16 -3.00
N VAL A 56 -36.60 -3.20 -4.24
CA VAL A 56 -36.47 -4.43 -5.06
C VAL A 56 -35.11 -5.09 -4.84
N ARG A 57 -34.14 -4.31 -4.41
CA ARG A 57 -32.76 -4.74 -4.15
C ARG A 57 -32.69 -5.60 -2.89
N ASN A 58 -32.81 -6.92 -3.06
CA ASN A 58 -32.61 -7.90 -2.00
C ASN A 58 -31.12 -8.15 -1.76
N ASP A 59 -30.43 -7.17 -1.17
CA ASP A 59 -29.07 -7.40 -0.71
C ASP A 59 -29.12 -8.33 0.52
N PRO A 60 -28.26 -9.37 0.58
CA PRO A 60 -28.18 -10.30 1.71
C PRO A 60 -27.82 -9.62 3.05
N MET A 61 -27.33 -8.38 3.00
CA MET A 61 -27.13 -7.51 4.16
C MET A 61 -28.44 -7.22 4.91
N ILE A 62 -29.58 -7.14 4.20
CA ILE A 62 -30.90 -6.87 4.80
C ILE A 62 -31.31 -8.02 5.75
N TRP A 63 -30.83 -9.24 5.48
CA TRP A 63 -31.04 -10.41 6.35
C TRP A 63 -30.15 -10.41 7.58
N VAL A 64 -28.90 -9.94 7.45
CA VAL A 64 -27.95 -9.81 8.58
C VAL A 64 -28.35 -8.64 9.49
N PHE A 65 -28.89 -7.59 8.87
CA PHE A 65 -29.15 -6.29 9.47
C PHE A 65 -30.57 -5.83 9.06
N PRO A 66 -31.63 -6.20 9.82
CA PRO A 66 -33.00 -5.77 9.52
C PRO A 66 -33.28 -4.35 10.02
N ARG A 67 -33.75 -3.48 9.13
CA ARG A 67 -34.11 -2.07 9.43
C ARG A 67 -35.45 -1.93 10.17
N ILE A 68 -36.32 -2.93 10.06
CA ILE A 68 -37.68 -2.95 10.60
C ILE A 68 -37.91 -4.27 11.34
N THR A 69 -38.45 -4.23 12.56
CA THR A 69 -38.81 -5.42 13.35
C THR A 69 -40.22 -5.30 13.94
N LYS A 70 -40.87 -6.45 14.18
CA LYS A 70 -42.17 -6.52 14.84
C LYS A 70 -41.99 -6.47 16.36
N CYS A 71 -42.47 -5.41 17.01
CA CYS A 71 -42.51 -5.31 18.46
C CYS A 71 -43.93 -5.57 18.95
N SER A 72 -44.08 -6.55 19.85
CA SER A 72 -45.39 -6.93 20.40
C SER A 72 -45.50 -6.42 21.84
N PHE A 73 -46.38 -5.45 22.05
CA PHE A 73 -46.68 -4.90 23.36
C PHE A 73 -47.90 -5.62 23.96
N HIS A 74 -47.77 -6.07 25.20
CA HIS A 74 -48.85 -6.71 25.95
C HIS A 74 -49.46 -5.65 26.87
N LEU A 75 -50.66 -5.17 26.54
CA LEU A 75 -51.40 -4.22 27.36
C LEU A 75 -52.51 -4.95 28.12
N TYR A 76 -52.82 -4.49 29.33
CA TYR A 76 -53.91 -5.02 30.14
C TYR A 76 -55.10 -4.07 30.07
N GLY A 77 -56.25 -4.57 29.63
CA GLY A 77 -57.50 -3.80 29.58
C GLY A 77 -58.09 -3.57 30.98
N SER A 78 -59.10 -2.69 31.08
CA SER A 78 -59.81 -2.38 32.34
C SER A 78 -60.47 -3.61 33.01
N SER A 79 -60.66 -4.69 32.26
CA SER A 79 -61.20 -5.98 32.73
C SER A 79 -60.12 -7.03 33.06
N GLY A 80 -58.83 -6.68 32.97
CA GLY A 80 -57.71 -7.60 33.24
C GLY A 80 -57.31 -8.50 32.07
N ASP A 81 -57.95 -8.37 30.91
CA ASP A 81 -57.63 -9.17 29.71
C ASP A 81 -56.37 -8.65 28.98
N VAL A 82 -55.57 -9.57 28.43
CA VAL A 82 -54.29 -9.26 27.77
C VAL A 82 -54.54 -8.96 26.29
N MET A 83 -54.50 -7.68 25.93
CA MET A 83 -54.56 -7.23 24.53
C MET A 83 -53.14 -7.13 23.96
N LYS A 84 -52.87 -7.92 22.91
CA LYS A 84 -51.60 -7.84 22.16
C LYS A 84 -51.69 -6.78 21.07
N HIS A 85 -50.81 -5.78 21.15
CA HIS A 85 -50.64 -4.76 20.13
C HIS A 85 -49.31 -4.93 19.42
N ASP A 86 -49.38 -5.20 18.12
CA ASP A 86 -48.20 -5.33 17.27
C ASP A 86 -47.88 -3.99 16.60
N ALA A 87 -46.66 -3.52 16.79
CA ALA A 87 -46.12 -2.32 16.16
C ALA A 87 -44.87 -2.65 15.32
N LEU A 88 -44.59 -1.83 14.31
CA LEU A 88 -43.35 -1.88 13.55
C LEU A 88 -42.34 -0.92 14.19
N CYS A 89 -41.16 -1.43 14.54
CA CYS A 89 -40.07 -0.65 15.10
C CYS A 89 -38.94 -0.48 14.10
N LEU A 90 -38.41 0.74 14.00
CA LEU A 90 -37.25 1.06 13.17
C LEU A 90 -35.97 0.89 13.98
N LEU A 91 -35.05 0.09 13.47
CA LEU A 91 -33.75 -0.13 14.09
C LEU A 91 -32.74 0.88 13.54
N ALA A 92 -32.76 2.11 14.07
CA ALA A 92 -31.94 3.22 13.57
C ALA A 92 -30.44 2.89 13.52
N GLN A 93 -29.94 2.11 14.47
CA GLN A 93 -28.56 1.60 14.50
C GLN A 93 -28.18 0.87 13.21
N ASN A 94 -29.14 0.13 12.67
CA ASN A 94 -28.95 -0.72 11.52
C ASN A 94 -28.92 0.06 10.20
N ILE A 95 -29.70 1.15 10.14
CA ILE A 95 -29.68 2.11 9.02
C ILE A 95 -28.33 2.84 8.97
N ILE A 96 -27.79 3.23 10.13
CA ILE A 96 -26.47 3.89 10.21
C ILE A 96 -25.37 2.93 9.75
N ASN A 97 -25.41 1.68 10.23
CA ASN A 97 -24.46 0.64 9.84
C ASN A 97 -24.49 0.42 8.31
N GLU A 98 -25.67 0.34 7.69
CA GLU A 98 -25.78 0.21 6.23
C GLU A 98 -25.01 1.32 5.49
N LYS A 99 -25.14 2.58 5.92
CA LYS A 99 -24.46 3.71 5.24
C LYS A 99 -22.96 3.76 5.50
N ILE A 100 -22.51 3.43 6.72
CA ILE A 100 -21.07 3.43 7.03
C ILE A 100 -20.34 2.31 6.30
N TYR A 101 -20.94 1.13 6.14
CA TYR A 101 -20.31 0.02 5.41
C TYR A 101 -20.19 0.30 3.91
N ILE A 102 -21.15 1.01 3.30
CA ILE A 102 -21.02 1.49 1.91
C ILE A 102 -19.82 2.42 1.78
N PHE A 103 -19.72 3.43 2.65
CA PHE A 103 -18.59 4.38 2.63
C PHE A 103 -17.25 3.68 2.85
N LEU A 104 -17.19 2.79 3.84
CA LEU A 104 -15.98 2.02 4.16
C LEU A 104 -15.54 1.13 2.99
N TRP A 105 -16.47 0.54 2.23
CA TRP A 105 -16.11 -0.28 1.08
C TRP A 105 -15.33 0.52 0.03
N PHE A 106 -15.85 1.69 -0.39
CA PHE A 106 -15.15 2.55 -1.34
C PHE A 106 -13.80 3.01 -0.80
N TRP A 107 -13.76 3.35 0.49
CA TRP A 107 -12.53 3.74 1.17
C TRP A 107 -11.48 2.62 1.14
N TRP A 108 -11.87 1.37 1.47
CA TRP A 108 -10.98 0.22 1.45
C TRP A 108 -10.47 -0.09 0.04
N VAL A 109 -11.32 0.03 -0.99
CA VAL A 109 -10.89 -0.15 -2.39
C VAL A 109 -9.87 0.91 -2.80
N ILE A 110 -10.07 2.18 -2.39
CA ILE A 110 -9.10 3.25 -2.65
C ILE A 110 -7.78 2.96 -1.93
N LEU A 111 -7.81 2.57 -0.66
CA LEU A 111 -6.59 2.24 0.08
C LEU A 111 -5.88 1.01 -0.49
N ALA A 112 -6.62 -0.03 -0.88
CA ALA A 112 -6.06 -1.24 -1.49
C ALA A 112 -5.41 -0.93 -2.85
N THR A 113 -6.02 -0.07 -3.66
CA THR A 113 -5.46 0.34 -4.96
C THR A 113 -4.22 1.21 -4.79
N LEU A 114 -4.23 2.21 -3.91
CA LEU A 114 -3.06 3.07 -3.66
C LEU A 114 -1.86 2.27 -3.12
N THR A 115 -2.09 1.43 -2.10
CA THR A 115 -1.04 0.57 -1.55
C THR A 115 -0.59 -0.51 -2.54
N GLY A 116 -1.51 -1.04 -3.35
CA GLY A 116 -1.19 -1.99 -4.42
C GLY A 116 -0.32 -1.38 -5.53
N ILE A 117 -0.61 -0.14 -5.97
CA ILE A 117 0.21 0.57 -6.95
C ILE A 117 1.62 0.81 -6.41
N GLU A 118 1.74 1.21 -5.14
CA GLU A 118 3.05 1.38 -4.51
C GLU A 118 3.83 0.05 -4.45
N LEU A 119 3.15 -1.04 -4.05
CA LEU A 119 3.75 -2.37 -4.00
C LEU A 119 4.23 -2.83 -5.38
N VAL A 120 3.41 -2.66 -6.42
CA VAL A 120 3.76 -3.02 -7.80
C VAL A 120 4.94 -2.19 -8.30
N TYR A 121 4.95 -0.88 -8.04
CA TYR A 121 6.07 -0.01 -8.40
C TYR A 121 7.38 -0.49 -7.77
N ARG A 122 7.35 -0.84 -6.48
CA ARG A 122 8.50 -1.37 -5.74
C ARG A 122 8.93 -2.74 -6.24
N LEU A 123 7.99 -3.64 -6.50
CA LEU A 123 8.31 -4.95 -7.05
C LEU A 123 8.95 -4.84 -8.44
N ALA A 124 8.44 -3.93 -9.27
CA ALA A 124 9.00 -3.67 -10.60
C ALA A 124 10.44 -3.14 -10.53
N THR A 125 10.78 -2.27 -9.56
CA THR A 125 12.17 -1.78 -9.41
C THR A 125 13.12 -2.84 -8.87
N ILE A 126 12.63 -3.81 -8.10
CA ILE A 126 13.43 -4.96 -7.60
C ILE A 126 13.69 -5.97 -8.73
N VAL A 127 12.66 -6.33 -9.51
CA VAL A 127 12.76 -7.37 -10.54
C VAL A 127 13.49 -6.87 -11.79
N LEU A 128 13.30 -5.59 -12.16
CA LEU A 128 13.80 -5.03 -13.42
C LEU A 128 14.97 -4.06 -13.16
N PRO A 129 16.23 -4.51 -13.23
CA PRO A 129 17.39 -3.64 -13.08
C PRO A 129 17.46 -2.54 -14.15
N LYS A 130 16.79 -2.72 -15.30
CA LYS A 130 16.64 -1.69 -16.34
C LYS A 130 15.73 -0.55 -15.91
N LEU A 131 14.65 -0.83 -15.18
CA LEU A 131 13.77 0.21 -14.64
C LEU A 131 14.49 1.03 -13.58
N ARG A 132 15.29 0.37 -12.74
CA ARG A 132 16.17 1.00 -11.76
C ARG A 132 17.07 2.07 -12.39
N GLU A 133 17.76 1.70 -13.47
CA GLU A 133 18.63 2.58 -14.25
C GLU A 133 17.84 3.73 -14.92
N MET A 134 16.67 3.42 -15.49
CA MET A 134 15.80 4.42 -16.14
C MET A 134 15.26 5.46 -15.15
N ILE A 135 14.79 5.04 -13.98
CA ILE A 135 14.24 5.92 -12.94
C ILE A 135 15.33 6.85 -12.41
N LEU A 136 16.51 6.30 -12.11
CA LEU A 136 17.62 7.10 -11.60
C LEU A 136 18.08 8.13 -12.63
N ARG A 137 18.15 7.76 -13.92
CA ARG A 137 18.43 8.70 -15.01
C ARG A 137 17.37 9.78 -15.17
N TYR A 138 16.10 9.40 -15.06
CA TYR A 138 14.99 10.34 -15.18
C TYR A 138 14.99 11.39 -14.07
N ARG A 139 15.40 11.01 -12.86
CA ARG A 139 15.50 11.90 -11.69
C ARG A 139 16.80 12.71 -11.70
N ALA A 140 17.92 12.05 -12.01
CA ALA A 140 19.25 12.65 -12.06
C ALA A 140 19.62 13.18 -13.45
N ARG A 141 18.71 13.93 -14.10
CA ARG A 141 18.90 14.39 -15.49
C ARG A 141 20.15 15.26 -15.70
N MET A 142 20.61 15.92 -14.64
CA MET A 142 21.81 16.76 -14.65
C MET A 142 23.11 15.95 -14.51
N ALA A 143 23.04 14.69 -14.09
CA ALA A 143 24.20 13.85 -13.90
C ALA A 143 24.61 13.15 -15.21
N ASP A 144 25.91 12.92 -15.38
CA ASP A 144 26.40 12.30 -16.60
C ASP A 144 25.93 10.85 -16.72
N ARG A 145 25.45 10.49 -17.91
CA ARG A 145 24.79 9.21 -18.15
C ARG A 145 25.75 8.04 -17.97
N ARG A 146 27.01 8.22 -18.37
CA ARG A 146 28.04 7.17 -18.27
C ARG A 146 28.42 6.91 -16.81
N MET A 147 28.62 7.98 -16.02
CA MET A 147 28.86 7.86 -14.58
C MET A 147 27.69 7.14 -13.88
N LEU A 148 26.45 7.51 -14.20
CA LEU A 148 25.25 6.87 -13.62
C LEU A 148 25.17 5.38 -13.94
N GLU A 149 25.47 4.98 -15.17
CA GLU A 149 25.49 3.58 -15.59
C GLU A 149 26.55 2.77 -14.83
N MET A 150 27.74 3.34 -14.62
CA MET A 150 28.81 2.67 -13.89
C MET A 150 28.43 2.46 -12.43
N VAL A 151 27.93 3.50 -11.76
CA VAL A 151 27.44 3.40 -10.37
C VAL A 151 26.30 2.39 -10.28
N THR A 152 25.31 2.48 -11.18
CA THR A 152 24.12 1.60 -11.14
C THR A 152 24.48 0.13 -11.43
N LYS A 153 25.53 -0.17 -12.19
CA LYS A 153 25.97 -1.57 -12.40
C LYS A 153 26.75 -2.15 -11.23
N ARG A 154 27.32 -1.31 -10.37
CA ARG A 154 28.20 -1.73 -9.27
C ARG A 154 27.51 -1.75 -7.91
N VAL A 155 26.46 -0.96 -7.75
CA VAL A 155 25.75 -0.75 -6.48
C VAL A 155 24.67 -1.81 -6.24
N CYS A 156 24.56 -2.30 -5.00
CA CYS A 156 23.52 -3.23 -4.55
C CYS A 156 22.12 -2.59 -4.59
N ILE A 157 21.06 -3.39 -4.40
CA ILE A 157 19.69 -2.87 -4.36
C ILE A 157 19.49 -1.86 -3.21
N SER A 158 20.12 -2.14 -2.06
CA SER A 158 20.12 -1.28 -0.87
C SER A 158 20.72 0.09 -1.16
N ASP A 159 21.90 0.13 -1.77
CA ASP A 159 22.59 1.42 -1.97
C ASP A 159 21.97 2.18 -3.14
N TRP A 160 21.34 1.49 -4.11
CA TRP A 160 20.53 2.20 -5.11
C TRP A 160 19.36 2.94 -4.47
N PHE A 161 18.72 2.34 -3.48
CA PHE A 161 17.66 3.01 -2.73
C PHE A 161 18.18 4.23 -1.97
N LEU A 162 19.37 4.13 -1.35
CA LEU A 162 20.04 5.28 -0.74
C LEU A 162 20.32 6.38 -1.77
N LEU A 163 20.77 6.02 -2.98
CA LEU A 163 21.00 6.96 -4.07
C LEU A 163 19.70 7.64 -4.53
N ASP A 164 18.61 6.90 -4.68
CA ASP A 164 17.30 7.48 -5.01
C ASP A 164 16.81 8.45 -3.92
N LEU A 165 17.01 8.10 -2.64
CA LEU A 165 16.67 8.98 -1.53
C LEU A 165 17.54 10.25 -1.52
N LEU A 166 18.84 10.13 -1.73
CA LEU A 166 19.74 11.28 -1.84
C LEU A 166 19.32 12.17 -3.02
N CYS A 167 18.92 11.58 -4.14
CA CYS A 167 18.44 12.31 -5.31
C CYS A 167 17.15 13.10 -5.02
N LYS A 168 16.24 12.57 -4.18
CA LYS A 168 15.01 13.28 -3.77
C LYS A 168 15.29 14.46 -2.84
N ASN A 169 16.35 14.38 -2.03
CA ASN A 169 16.61 15.33 -0.94
C ASN A 169 17.73 16.32 -1.22
N MET A 170 18.54 16.10 -2.26
CA MET A 170 19.66 16.95 -2.62
C MET A 170 19.35 17.75 -3.89
N ASN A 171 19.88 18.97 -3.96
CA ASN A 171 19.78 19.79 -5.16
C ASN A 171 20.43 19.04 -6.36
N PRO A 172 19.79 19.04 -7.55
CA PRO A 172 20.30 18.36 -8.75
C PRO A 172 21.77 18.65 -9.09
N VAL A 173 22.25 19.88 -8.83
CA VAL A 173 23.65 20.27 -9.11
C VAL A 173 24.63 19.57 -8.17
N HIS A 174 24.30 19.53 -6.87
CA HIS A 174 25.13 18.83 -5.88
C HIS A 174 25.07 17.31 -6.08
N TYR A 175 23.90 16.78 -6.47
CA TYR A 175 23.75 15.37 -6.79
C TYR A 175 24.63 14.92 -7.96
N ARG A 176 24.77 15.76 -9.00
CA ARG A 176 25.70 15.51 -10.10
C ARG A 176 27.15 15.37 -9.61
N THR A 177 27.62 16.34 -8.82
CA THR A 177 29.00 16.32 -8.31
C THR A 177 29.23 15.10 -7.42
N PHE A 178 28.27 14.78 -6.56
CA PHE A 178 28.31 13.60 -5.72
C PHE A 178 28.41 12.30 -6.52
N ILE A 179 27.59 12.11 -7.56
CA ILE A 179 27.65 10.91 -8.41
C ILE A 179 29.00 10.79 -9.14
N ASN A 180 29.57 11.91 -9.60
CA ASN A 180 30.88 11.89 -10.26
C ASN A 180 32.00 11.45 -9.31
N GLU A 181 32.01 11.97 -8.08
CA GLU A 181 32.99 11.56 -7.07
C GLU A 181 32.77 10.13 -6.59
N LEU A 182 31.51 9.69 -6.48
CA LEU A 182 31.18 8.30 -6.17
C LEU A 182 31.62 7.33 -7.27
N ALA A 183 31.47 7.71 -8.54
CA ALA A 183 31.92 6.87 -9.65
C ALA A 183 33.45 6.70 -9.66
N LYS A 184 34.21 7.77 -9.41
CA LYS A 184 35.67 7.71 -9.30
C LYS A 184 36.13 6.84 -8.14
N SER A 185 35.53 7.00 -6.95
CA SER A 185 35.94 6.21 -5.78
C SER A 185 35.68 4.73 -5.96
N LEU A 186 34.58 4.36 -6.63
CA LEU A 186 34.28 2.97 -7.00
C LEU A 186 35.29 2.39 -8.01
N GLU A 187 35.76 3.19 -8.97
CA GLU A 187 36.83 2.78 -9.90
C GLU A 187 38.17 2.57 -9.18
N ASP A 188 38.55 3.49 -8.29
CA ASP A 188 39.80 3.41 -7.53
C ASP A 188 39.83 2.21 -6.58
N GLU A 189 38.72 1.94 -5.87
CA GLU A 189 38.60 0.79 -4.98
C GLU A 189 38.70 -0.54 -5.74
N TYR A 190 38.09 -0.59 -6.94
CA TYR A 190 38.19 -1.75 -7.82
C TYR A 190 39.63 -1.95 -8.34
N GLY A 191 40.30 -0.88 -8.75
CA GLY A 191 41.71 -0.93 -9.17
C GLY A 191 42.61 -1.47 -8.06
N LYS A 192 42.43 -1.03 -6.81
CA LYS A 192 43.17 -1.56 -5.66
C LYS A 192 42.89 -3.04 -5.40
N ARG A 193 41.63 -3.48 -5.50
CA ARG A 193 41.27 -4.91 -5.35
C ARG A 193 41.88 -5.79 -6.44
N LEU A 194 41.94 -5.29 -7.67
CA LEU A 194 42.62 -5.98 -8.78
C LEU A 194 44.12 -6.12 -8.51
N LEU A 195 44.79 -5.04 -8.12
CA LEU A 195 46.23 -5.07 -7.81
C LEU A 195 46.55 -6.02 -6.66
N ALA A 196 45.76 -5.99 -5.58
CA ALA A 196 45.94 -6.91 -4.45
C ALA A 196 45.69 -8.39 -4.82
N GLY A 197 44.77 -8.66 -5.76
CA GLY A 197 44.54 -10.00 -6.31
C GLY A 197 45.64 -10.48 -7.27
N VAL A 198 46.30 -9.55 -7.97
CA VAL A 198 47.43 -9.86 -8.86
C VAL A 198 48.68 -10.22 -8.05
N ASP A 199 48.96 -9.51 -6.95
CA ASP A 199 50.12 -9.79 -6.09
C ASP A 199 50.07 -11.19 -5.44
N THR A 200 48.87 -11.70 -5.17
CA THR A 200 48.67 -13.08 -4.66
C THR A 200 48.85 -14.14 -5.74
N SER A 201 48.51 -13.83 -7.00
CA SER A 201 48.75 -14.74 -8.13
C SER A 201 50.23 -14.87 -8.50
N ASN A 202 51.01 -13.79 -8.44
CA ASN A 202 52.43 -13.78 -8.77
C ASN A 202 53.32 -14.43 -7.69
N THR A 203 52.84 -14.53 -6.46
CA THR A 203 53.53 -15.23 -5.35
C THR A 203 53.32 -16.75 -5.37
N SER A 204 52.43 -17.25 -6.23
CA SER A 204 52.14 -18.68 -6.39
C SER A 204 52.92 -19.35 -7.53
N THR A 205 53.76 -18.60 -8.25
CA THR A 205 54.55 -19.08 -9.40
C THR A 205 56.08 -18.99 -9.18
N VAL A 206 56.55 -18.99 -7.94
CA VAL A 206 57.97 -19.17 -7.60
C VAL A 206 58.16 -20.47 -6.83
#